data_AF-A0A816JBG8-F1
#
_entry.id   AF-A0A816JBG8-F1
#
_cell.length_a   1.000
_cell.length_b   1.000
_cell.length_c   1.000
_cell.angle_alpha   90.00
_cell.angle_beta   90.00
_cell.angle_gamma   90.00
#
_symmetry.space_group_name_H-M   'P 1'
#
loop_
_entity.id
_entity.type
_entity.pdbx_description
1 polymer ?
#
loop_
_entity_poly.entity_id
_entity_poly.type
_entity_poly.pdbx_seq_one_letter_code
_entity_poly.pdbx_strand_id
1 'polypeptide(L)'
;MAKSLCIVTLLMIFLLISTGLPNGEAQCAGKRSEAAPENICNLEDGLRTCRVFCTTVDGYLRGKCDNEDGEIVCNCYDCEA
;
A
#
# COMPACT_ATOMS: atom_id res chain seq x y z
N MET A 1 16.31 40.59 23.70
CA MET A 1 15.04 39.85 23.58
C MET A 1 15.19 38.65 22.63
N ALA A 2 16.15 37.75 22.89
CA ALA A 2 16.50 36.66 21.98
C ALA A 2 16.21 35.25 22.54
N LYS A 3 15.94 35.13 23.86
CA LYS A 3 15.69 33.84 24.52
C LYS A 3 14.33 33.22 24.18
N SER A 4 13.33 34.05 23.85
CA SER A 4 11.95 33.59 23.59
C SER A 4 11.78 32.96 22.20
N LEU A 5 12.59 33.38 21.21
CA LEU A 5 12.52 32.85 19.84
C LEU A 5 13.01 31.39 19.76
N CYS A 6 14.04 31.03 20.54
CA CYS A 6 14.58 29.68 20.57
C CYS A 6 13.58 28.64 21.11
N ILE A 7 12.69 29.03 22.02
CA ILE A 7 11.73 28.10 22.64
C ILE A 7 10.61 27.76 21.65
N VAL A 8 10.12 28.77 20.91
CA VAL A 8 9.07 28.59 19.90
C VAL A 8 9.58 27.74 18.73
N THR A 9 10.82 27.96 18.28
CA THR A 9 11.41 27.15 17.20
C THR A 9 11.63 25.70 17.62
N LEU A 10 12.11 25.45 18.84
CA LEU A 10 12.23 24.09 19.36
C LEU A 10 10.87 23.40 19.47
N LEU A 11 9.84 24.09 19.97
CA LEU A 11 8.48 23.53 20.04
C LEU A 11 7.93 23.17 18.65
N MET A 12 8.13 24.02 17.64
CA MET A 12 7.72 23.72 16.26
C MET A 12 8.43 22.46 15.71
N ILE A 13 9.73 22.31 15.99
CA ILE A 13 10.50 21.12 15.57
C ILE A 13 10.01 19.87 16.31
N PHE A 14 9.77 19.96 17.62
CA PHE A 14 9.21 18.85 18.40
C PHE A 14 7.82 18.46 17.89
N LEU A 15 6.96 19.42 17.57
CA LEU A 15 5.65 19.16 16.98
C LEU A 15 5.77 18.46 15.62
N LEU A 16 6.68 18.88 14.74
CA LEU A 16 6.92 18.21 13.45
C LEU A 16 7.41 16.76 13.61
N ILE A 17 8.24 16.48 14.62
CA ILE A 17 8.74 15.13 14.90
C ILE A 17 7.66 14.27 15.57
N SER A 18 6.86 14.86 16.48
CA SER A 18 5.83 14.14 17.26
C SER A 18 4.49 13.97 16.55
N THR A 19 4.16 14.82 15.57
CA THR A 19 3.06 14.52 14.63
C THR A 19 3.39 13.35 13.73
N GLY A 20 4.65 12.88 13.75
CA GLY A 20 5.18 11.95 12.76
C GLY A 20 5.19 12.64 11.40
N LEU A 21 6.29 12.52 10.66
CA LEU A 21 6.05 12.30 9.24
C LEU A 21 5.14 11.07 9.22
N PRO A 22 3.91 11.11 8.64
CA PRO A 22 3.17 9.89 8.44
C PRO A 22 4.17 8.95 7.78
N ASN A 23 4.47 7.81 8.43
CA ASN A 23 5.33 6.80 7.85
C ASN A 23 4.77 6.59 6.45
N GLY A 24 5.50 7.12 5.47
CA GLY A 24 5.04 7.27 4.11
C GLY A 24 5.14 5.93 3.40
N GLU A 25 4.65 4.87 4.03
CA GLU A 25 4.09 3.77 3.29
C GLU A 25 2.87 4.39 2.62
N ALA A 26 3.06 4.89 1.40
CA ALA A 26 1.95 5.24 0.55
C ALA A 26 1.04 4.00 0.58
N GLN A 27 -0.10 4.10 1.28
CA GLN A 27 -1.09 3.03 1.30
C GLN A 27 -1.53 2.89 -0.15
N CYS A 28 -0.93 1.95 -0.85
CA CYS A 28 -1.24 1.75 -2.25
C CYS A 28 -2.68 1.31 -2.30
N ALA A 29 -3.52 2.11 -2.94
CA ALA A 29 -4.89 1.74 -3.20
C ALA A 29 -4.85 0.48 -4.09
N GLY A 30 -5.18 -0.65 -3.50
CA GLY A 30 -5.40 -1.90 -4.21
C GLY A 30 -6.81 -1.94 -4.78
N LYS A 31 -6.99 -2.56 -5.93
CA LYS A 31 -8.29 -2.90 -6.49
C LYS A 31 -8.33 -4.39 -6.82
N ARG A 32 -9.46 -5.04 -6.58
CA ARG A 32 -9.71 -6.42 -7.02
C ARG A 32 -9.55 -6.54 -8.53
N SER A 33 -8.80 -7.56 -8.96
CA SER A 33 -8.59 -7.86 -10.38
C SER A 33 -9.92 -8.19 -11.05
N GLU A 34 -10.18 -7.60 -12.22
CA GLU A 34 -11.36 -7.92 -13.04
C GLU A 34 -11.08 -9.10 -13.99
N ALA A 35 -9.80 -9.33 -14.33
CA ALA A 35 -9.38 -10.39 -15.24
C ALA A 35 -9.05 -11.72 -14.53
N ALA A 36 -8.61 -11.69 -13.28
CA ALA A 36 -8.22 -12.89 -12.56
C ALA A 36 -9.45 -13.72 -12.18
N PRO A 37 -9.43 -15.06 -12.40
CA PRO A 37 -10.51 -15.93 -11.95
C PRO A 37 -10.73 -15.86 -10.43
N GLU A 38 -11.98 -16.01 -10.01
CA GLU A 38 -12.30 -16.23 -8.59
C GLU A 38 -11.50 -17.42 -8.05
N ASN A 39 -11.10 -17.35 -6.77
CA ASN A 39 -10.30 -18.38 -6.10
C ASN A 39 -8.92 -18.67 -6.72
N ILE A 40 -8.41 -17.85 -7.65
CA ILE A 40 -7.06 -18.07 -8.22
C ILE A 40 -6.00 -18.17 -7.12
N CYS A 41 -6.16 -17.38 -6.06
CA CYS A 41 -5.25 -17.34 -4.92
C CYS A 41 -5.26 -18.58 -4.02
N ASN A 42 -6.21 -19.49 -4.21
CA ASN A 42 -6.28 -20.78 -3.50
C ASN A 42 -5.53 -21.90 -4.23
N LEU A 43 -5.00 -21.63 -5.43
CA LEU A 43 -4.18 -22.58 -6.20
C LEU A 43 -2.71 -22.50 -5.77
N GLU A 44 -1.96 -23.59 -6.00
CA GLU A 44 -0.52 -23.69 -5.68
C GLU A 44 0.30 -22.55 -6.32
N ASP A 45 -0.01 -22.20 -7.59
CA ASP A 45 0.60 -21.09 -8.33
C ASP A 45 -0.26 -19.80 -8.32
N GLY A 46 -1.17 -19.67 -7.36
CA GLY A 46 -2.19 -18.62 -7.34
C GLY A 46 -1.61 -17.21 -7.30
N LEU A 47 -0.60 -16.97 -6.46
CA LEU A 47 0.08 -15.67 -6.37
C LEU A 47 0.78 -15.28 -7.67
N ARG A 48 1.46 -16.25 -8.30
CA ARG A 48 2.17 -16.03 -9.57
C ARG A 48 1.17 -15.69 -10.67
N THR A 49 0.06 -16.40 -10.70
CA THR A 49 -1.00 -16.22 -11.70
C THR A 49 -1.71 -14.88 -11.50
N CYS A 50 -2.08 -14.54 -10.26
CA CYS A 50 -2.63 -13.23 -9.90
C CYS A 50 -1.69 -12.08 -10.35
N ARG A 51 -0.38 -12.23 -10.11
CA ARG A 51 0.61 -11.23 -10.58
C ARG A 51 0.57 -11.07 -12.09
N VAL A 52 0.52 -12.16 -12.86
CA VAL A 52 0.48 -12.12 -14.32
C VAL A 52 -0.79 -11.42 -14.81
N PHE A 53 -1.96 -11.74 -14.24
CA PHE A 53 -3.20 -11.06 -14.60
C PHE A 53 -3.13 -9.55 -14.33
N CYS A 54 -2.71 -9.17 -13.13
CA CYS A 54 -2.59 -7.77 -12.76
C CYS A 54 -1.62 -7.00 -13.66
N THR A 55 -0.46 -7.58 -14.02
CA THR A 55 0.56 -6.86 -14.79
C THR A 55 0.36 -6.90 -16.29
N THR A 56 -0.19 -7.99 -16.83
CA THR A 56 -0.30 -8.17 -18.29
C THR A 56 -1.68 -7.85 -18.85
N VAL A 57 -2.73 -8.03 -18.04
CA VAL A 57 -4.12 -7.85 -18.48
C VAL A 57 -4.70 -6.57 -17.91
N ASP A 58 -4.62 -6.38 -16.58
CA ASP A 58 -5.22 -5.21 -15.92
C ASP A 58 -4.33 -3.96 -15.99
N GLY A 59 -3.03 -4.11 -16.28
CA GLY A 59 -2.09 -2.99 -16.48
C GLY A 59 -1.52 -2.37 -15.20
N TYR A 60 -1.64 -3.06 -14.06
CA TYR A 60 -1.09 -2.64 -12.76
C TYR A 60 0.38 -3.05 -12.62
N LEU A 61 1.08 -2.49 -11.62
CA LEU A 61 2.50 -2.80 -11.38
C LEU A 61 2.71 -4.13 -10.65
N ARG A 62 1.76 -4.55 -9.83
CA ARG A 62 1.83 -5.83 -9.10
C ARG A 62 0.45 -6.42 -8.83
N GLY A 63 0.44 -7.74 -8.61
CA GLY A 63 -0.71 -8.46 -8.06
C GLY A 63 -0.32 -9.19 -6.77
N LYS A 64 -1.25 -9.24 -5.82
CA LYS A 64 -1.10 -9.91 -4.53
C LYS A 64 -2.41 -10.61 -4.16
N CYS A 65 -2.27 -11.71 -3.43
CA CYS A 65 -3.39 -12.38 -2.81
C CYS A 65 -3.61 -11.81 -1.41
N ASP A 66 -4.70 -11.07 -1.21
CA ASP A 66 -5.04 -10.41 0.04
C ASP A 66 -6.34 -10.98 0.61
N ASN A 67 -6.54 -10.82 1.92
CA ASN A 67 -7.76 -11.26 2.57
C ASN A 67 -8.78 -10.12 2.57
N GLU A 68 -9.92 -10.32 1.92
CA GLU A 68 -11.08 -9.43 1.95
C GLU A 68 -12.26 -10.19 2.53
N ASP A 69 -12.80 -9.73 3.66
CA ASP A 69 -13.97 -10.31 4.32
C ASP A 69 -13.90 -11.84 4.57
N GLY A 70 -12.68 -12.36 4.81
CA GLY A 70 -12.44 -13.78 5.07
C GLY A 70 -12.16 -14.61 3.81
N GLU A 71 -12.23 -14.02 2.62
CA GLU A 71 -11.87 -14.65 1.35
C GLU A 71 -10.46 -14.20 0.91
N ILE A 72 -9.66 -15.12 0.35
CA ILE A 72 -8.39 -14.76 -0.28
C ILE A 72 -8.63 -14.43 -1.75
N VAL A 73 -8.38 -13.17 -2.10
CA VAL A 73 -8.74 -12.60 -3.41
C VAL A 73 -7.52 -11.98 -4.08
N CYS A 74 -7.55 -11.90 -5.41
CA CYS A 74 -6.47 -11.29 -6.17
C CYS A 74 -6.70 -9.78 -6.29
N ASN A 75 -5.81 -9.00 -5.68
CA ASN A 75 -5.79 -7.54 -5.73
C ASN A 75 -4.58 -7.04 -6.54
N CYS A 76 -4.83 -6.05 -7.38
CA CYS A 76 -3.85 -5.37 -8.20
C CYS A 76 -3.51 -3.99 -7.61
N TYR A 77 -2.26 -3.56 -7.77
CA TYR A 77 -1.76 -2.31 -7.19
C TYR A 77 -0.85 -1.56 -8.17
N ASP A 78 -0.99 -0.23 -8.19
CA ASP A 78 -0.20 0.69 -9.02
C ASP A 78 1.09 1.16 -8.35
N CYS A 79 1.65 0.35 -7.47
CA CYS A 79 2.90 0.65 -6.78
C CYS A 79 3.78 -0.58 -6.67
N GLU A 80 5.08 -0.35 -6.55
CA GLU A 80 6.04 -1.38 -6.18
C GLU A 80 5.97 -1.64 -4.66
N ALA A 81 6.26 -2.88 -4.26
CA ALA A 81 6.15 -3.36 -2.88
C ALA A 81 7.32 -2.93 -2.00
#